data_AF-A0A0K0DMQ3-F1
#
_entry.id   AF-A0A0K0DMQ3-F1
#
_cell.length_a   1.000
_cell.length_b   1.000
_cell.length_c   1.000
_cell.angle_alpha   90.00
_cell.angle_beta   90.00
_cell.angle_gamma   90.00
#
_symmetry.space_group_name_H-M   'P 1'
#
loop_
_entity.id
_entity.type
_entity.pdbx_description
1 polymer ?
#
loop_
_entity_poly.entity_id
_entity_poly.type
_entity_poly.pdbx_seq_one_letter_code
_entity_poly.pdbx_strand_id
1 'polypeptide(L)'
;MRLVRYQGGGRSRHWTSTLGSGENQEEEAELKYGASHVINLFVPVSICMVMVVFTMNTVTFYSYNDGRHLLYTPFVRETDSTSEKVLMSLGNALVMLCVVIIMTVILIFFYKYRCYKVITAWLMASSCLLLFLFSTIYFTVLKSFTRLMKSFNLSLSVFTVFFFLGNFGVLGIMCIHWKGPLRLQQFYLIAMSALMALVFIKYLPEWTVWSVLAMISVWDLIAVLAPNGPLRILVETAQERNEPIFPALIYSCWFVCLLCE
;
A
#
# COMPACT_ATOMS: atom_id res chain seq x y z
N MET A 1 50.78 54.65 -43.83
CA MET A 1 49.84 54.10 -44.84
C MET A 1 49.59 52.62 -44.56
N ARG A 2 48.62 52.29 -43.69
CA ARG A 2 47.78 51.09 -43.83
C ARG A 2 46.67 51.12 -42.77
N LEU A 3 45.46 51.33 -43.26
CA LEU A 3 44.20 50.96 -42.62
C LEU A 3 44.11 49.43 -42.54
N VAL A 4 43.61 48.90 -41.42
CA VAL A 4 42.73 47.73 -41.45
C VAL A 4 41.56 48.02 -40.50
N ARG A 5 40.40 48.26 -41.11
CA ARG A 5 39.08 48.33 -40.47
C ARG A 5 38.38 46.97 -40.68
N TYR A 6 37.68 46.52 -39.64
CA TYR A 6 36.42 45.75 -39.64
C TYR A 6 36.33 44.33 -40.25
N GLN A 7 36.09 43.35 -39.37
CA GLN A 7 34.97 42.40 -39.34
C GLN A 7 35.00 41.76 -37.94
N GLY A 8 33.95 41.67 -37.14
CA GLY A 8 32.55 41.44 -37.46
C GLY A 8 32.13 40.15 -36.76
N GLY A 9 31.17 40.24 -35.83
CA GLY A 9 30.26 39.17 -35.43
C GLY A 9 30.84 37.85 -34.90
N GLY A 10 30.56 37.52 -33.64
CA GLY A 10 30.65 36.11 -33.24
C GLY A 10 30.55 35.82 -31.74
N ARG A 11 30.88 36.78 -30.87
CA ARG A 11 31.14 36.45 -29.45
C ARG A 11 29.98 36.64 -28.48
N SER A 12 28.79 37.01 -28.96
CA SER A 12 27.58 37.11 -28.11
C SER A 12 26.65 35.90 -28.22
N ARG A 13 26.74 35.08 -29.29
CA ARG A 13 25.87 33.89 -29.41
C ARG A 13 26.36 32.69 -28.60
N HIS A 14 27.68 32.58 -28.40
CA HIS A 14 28.25 31.41 -27.75
C HIS A 14 27.90 31.34 -26.25
N TRP A 15 27.89 32.47 -25.53
CA TRP A 15 27.57 32.50 -24.10
C TRP A 15 26.08 32.23 -23.80
N THR A 16 25.16 32.69 -24.66
CA THR A 16 23.73 32.36 -24.56
C THR A 16 23.46 30.87 -24.81
N SER A 17 24.24 30.21 -25.68
CA SER A 17 24.09 28.78 -25.93
C SER A 17 24.62 27.92 -24.77
N THR A 18 25.67 28.35 -24.09
CA THR A 18 26.26 27.58 -22.97
C THR A 18 25.49 27.74 -21.66
N LEU A 19 24.89 28.92 -21.39
CA LEU A 19 23.95 29.08 -20.26
C LEU A 19 22.65 28.30 -20.50
N GLY A 20 22.06 28.42 -21.69
CA GLY A 20 20.84 27.68 -22.03
C GLY A 20 21.05 26.16 -22.13
N SER A 21 22.29 25.66 -22.30
CA SER A 21 22.58 24.23 -22.23
C SER A 21 22.75 23.70 -20.81
N GLY A 22 23.15 24.55 -19.85
CA GLY A 22 23.23 24.17 -18.44
C GLY A 22 21.85 24.15 -17.77
N GLU A 23 21.03 25.17 -18.05
CA GLU A 23 19.65 25.25 -17.56
C GLU A 23 18.78 24.10 -18.12
N ASN A 24 18.92 23.77 -19.41
CA ASN A 24 18.23 22.60 -19.99
C ASN A 24 18.69 21.26 -19.37
N GLN A 25 19.95 21.12 -18.94
CA GLN A 25 20.44 19.89 -18.31
C GLN A 25 19.96 19.73 -16.87
N GLU A 26 19.85 20.83 -16.12
CA GLU A 26 19.26 20.84 -14.77
C GLU A 26 17.75 20.59 -14.84
N GLU A 27 17.02 21.24 -15.76
CA GLU A 27 15.60 20.95 -16.00
C GLU A 27 15.39 19.49 -16.48
N GLU A 28 16.24 18.97 -17.38
CA GLU A 28 16.15 17.57 -17.82
C GLU A 28 16.46 16.58 -16.68
N ALA A 29 17.37 16.93 -15.76
CA ALA A 29 17.65 16.15 -14.56
C ALA A 29 16.51 16.21 -13.53
N GLU A 30 15.90 17.37 -13.31
CA GLU A 30 14.72 17.52 -12.45
C GLU A 30 13.49 16.80 -13.03
N LEU A 31 13.25 16.90 -14.33
CA LEU A 31 12.20 16.17 -15.04
C LEU A 31 12.42 14.66 -14.99
N LYS A 32 13.67 14.19 -15.18
CA LYS A 32 14.02 12.77 -15.09
C LYS A 32 13.90 12.25 -13.66
N TYR A 33 14.22 13.06 -12.66
CA TYR A 33 14.02 12.74 -11.25
C TYR A 33 12.53 12.65 -10.91
N GLY A 34 11.74 13.64 -11.36
CA GLY A 34 10.28 13.63 -11.22
C GLY A 34 9.64 12.42 -11.89
N ALA A 35 10.02 12.10 -13.13
CA ALA A 35 9.53 10.93 -13.85
C ALA A 35 9.94 9.62 -13.16
N SER A 36 11.19 9.50 -12.71
CA SER A 36 11.68 8.32 -11.99
C SER A 36 10.95 8.13 -10.65
N HIS A 37 10.63 9.22 -9.95
CA HIS A 37 9.82 9.16 -8.73
C HIS A 37 8.41 8.65 -9.01
N VAL A 38 7.74 9.19 -10.03
CA VAL A 38 6.40 8.75 -10.44
C VAL A 38 6.38 7.28 -10.85
N ILE A 39 7.36 6.83 -11.64
CA ILE A 39 7.47 5.42 -12.07
C ILE A 39 7.65 4.50 -10.87
N ASN A 40 8.52 4.86 -9.92
CA ASN A 40 8.77 4.06 -8.71
C ASN A 40 7.55 3.95 -7.79
N LEU A 41 6.62 4.91 -7.84
CA LEU A 41 5.33 4.82 -7.14
C LEU A 41 4.30 3.98 -7.92
N PHE A 42 4.28 4.11 -9.25
CA PHE A 42 3.30 3.42 -10.10
C PHE A 42 3.54 1.91 -10.18
N VAL A 43 4.80 1.47 -10.26
CA VAL A 43 5.19 0.05 -10.32
C VAL A 43 4.62 -0.80 -9.16
N PRO A 44 4.84 -0.49 -7.88
CA PRO A 44 4.32 -1.30 -6.78
C PRO A 44 2.78 -1.31 -6.71
N VAL A 45 2.14 -0.19 -7.03
CA VAL A 45 0.66 -0.08 -7.05
C VAL A 45 0.07 -0.95 -8.16
N SER A 46 0.65 -0.91 -9.37
CA SER A 46 0.20 -1.76 -10.48
C SER A 46 0.38 -3.26 -10.18
N ILE A 47 1.49 -3.66 -9.56
CA ILE A 47 1.70 -5.05 -9.11
C ILE A 47 0.63 -5.47 -8.08
N CYS A 48 0.30 -4.59 -7.12
CA CYS A 48 -0.77 -4.83 -6.15
C CYS A 48 -2.12 -5.09 -6.85
N MET A 49 -2.49 -4.22 -7.80
CA MET A 49 -3.73 -4.35 -8.55
C MET A 49 -3.79 -5.67 -9.34
N VAL A 50 -2.72 -6.03 -10.05
CA VAL A 50 -2.63 -7.29 -10.79
C VAL A 50 -2.77 -8.49 -9.86
N MET A 51 -2.11 -8.44 -8.69
CA MET A 51 -2.17 -9.52 -7.69
C MET A 51 -3.58 -9.73 -7.13
N VAL A 52 -4.32 -8.64 -6.83
CA VAL A 52 -5.71 -8.71 -6.37
C VAL A 52 -6.61 -9.33 -7.43
N VAL A 53 -6.56 -8.84 -8.67
CA VAL A 53 -7.38 -9.34 -9.78
C VAL A 53 -7.08 -10.81 -10.10
N PHE A 54 -5.78 -11.17 -10.14
CA PHE A 54 -5.37 -12.55 -10.36
C PHE A 54 -5.89 -13.49 -9.27
N THR A 55 -5.85 -13.06 -8.01
CA THR A 55 -6.34 -13.85 -6.87
C THR A 55 -7.85 -14.02 -6.93
N MET A 56 -8.61 -12.95 -7.23
CA MET A 56 -10.06 -13.02 -7.40
C MET A 56 -10.47 -13.99 -8.51
N ASN A 57 -9.74 -14.00 -9.63
CA ASN A 57 -10.05 -14.87 -10.77
C ASN A 57 -9.65 -16.34 -10.52
N THR A 58 -8.59 -16.59 -9.75
CA THR A 58 -8.06 -17.95 -9.53
C THR A 58 -8.75 -18.67 -8.37
N VAL A 59 -9.23 -17.92 -7.37
CA VAL A 59 -9.73 -18.47 -6.11
C VAL A 59 -11.25 -18.33 -6.05
N THR A 60 -11.94 -19.41 -6.39
CA THR A 60 -13.42 -19.49 -6.33
C THR A 60 -13.99 -19.25 -4.93
N PHE A 61 -13.18 -19.42 -3.88
CA PHE A 61 -13.56 -19.08 -2.50
C PHE A 61 -13.90 -17.58 -2.33
N TYR A 62 -13.25 -16.68 -3.07
CA TYR A 62 -13.62 -15.25 -3.05
C TYR A 62 -14.93 -14.97 -3.77
N SER A 63 -15.29 -15.81 -4.75
CA SER A 63 -16.54 -15.68 -5.52
C SER A 63 -17.77 -16.23 -4.79
N TYR A 64 -17.60 -17.10 -3.78
CA TYR A 64 -18.73 -17.72 -3.06
C TYR A 64 -19.04 -16.95 -1.76
N ASN A 65 -20.11 -16.15 -1.77
CA ASN A 65 -20.54 -15.37 -0.60
C ASN A 65 -21.26 -16.26 0.41
N ASP A 66 -20.54 -16.69 1.44
CA ASP A 66 -21.02 -17.63 2.47
C ASP A 66 -21.97 -16.98 3.51
N GLY A 67 -22.55 -15.80 3.22
CA GLY A 67 -23.41 -15.04 4.14
C GLY A 67 -22.73 -14.58 5.44
N ARG A 68 -21.42 -14.81 5.58
CA ARG A 68 -20.63 -14.39 6.75
C ARG A 68 -20.21 -12.93 6.59
N HIS A 69 -21.09 -12.05 7.02
CA HIS A 69 -20.83 -10.62 7.09
C HIS A 69 -19.93 -10.30 8.29
N LEU A 70 -19.11 -9.25 8.18
CA LEU A 70 -18.34 -8.76 9.32
C LEU A 70 -19.29 -8.30 10.42
N LEU A 71 -18.87 -8.49 11.67
CA LEU A 71 -19.59 -8.01 12.87
C LEU A 71 -19.87 -6.49 12.82
N TYR A 72 -19.12 -5.75 11.99
CA TYR A 72 -19.19 -4.31 11.82
C TYR A 72 -20.22 -3.81 10.77
N THR A 73 -20.94 -4.71 10.11
CA THR A 73 -22.02 -4.34 9.16
C THR A 73 -23.39 -4.81 9.69
N PRO A 74 -24.04 -4.05 10.59
CA PRO A 74 -25.30 -4.46 11.20
C PRO A 74 -26.51 -4.42 10.25
N PHE A 75 -26.46 -3.62 9.17
CA PHE A 75 -27.57 -3.44 8.25
C PHE A 75 -27.37 -4.21 6.95
N VAL A 76 -27.51 -5.53 7.00
CA VAL A 76 -27.55 -6.38 5.80
C VAL A 76 -28.95 -6.97 5.65
N ARG A 77 -29.89 -6.13 5.23
CA ARG A 77 -31.23 -6.59 4.85
C ARG A 77 -31.34 -6.52 3.34
N GLU A 78 -31.81 -7.61 2.74
CA GLU A 78 -32.23 -7.59 1.34
C GLU A 78 -33.56 -6.84 1.26
N THR A 79 -33.52 -5.59 0.82
CA THR A 79 -34.71 -4.80 0.47
C THR A 79 -34.79 -4.67 -1.04
N ASP A 80 -35.96 -4.47 -1.64
CA ASP A 80 -36.06 -4.30 -3.10
C ASP A 80 -35.82 -2.85 -3.55
N SER A 81 -35.97 -1.88 -2.64
CA SER A 81 -35.84 -0.45 -2.97
C SER A 81 -34.37 0.02 -3.01
N THR A 82 -33.96 0.65 -4.11
CA THR A 82 -32.58 1.14 -4.29
C THR A 82 -32.20 2.22 -3.26
N SER A 83 -33.14 3.09 -2.89
CA SER A 83 -32.90 4.16 -1.93
C SER A 83 -32.63 3.64 -0.51
N GLU A 84 -33.36 2.60 -0.07
CA GLU A 84 -33.11 2.00 1.24
C GLU A 84 -31.78 1.24 1.26
N LYS A 85 -31.42 0.55 0.16
CA LYS A 85 -30.10 -0.08 0.03
C LYS A 85 -28.96 0.91 0.22
N VAL A 86 -29.06 2.07 -0.43
CA VAL A 86 -28.04 3.13 -0.34
C VAL A 86 -27.97 3.70 1.07
N LEU A 87 -29.10 3.98 1.72
CA LEU A 87 -29.11 4.50 3.09
C LEU A 87 -28.55 3.49 4.10
N MET A 88 -28.88 2.20 3.95
CA MET A 88 -28.35 1.14 4.80
C MET A 88 -26.85 0.92 4.57
N SER A 89 -26.39 0.94 3.31
CA SER A 89 -24.96 0.82 2.99
C SER A 89 -24.16 2.02 3.49
N LEU A 90 -24.75 3.22 3.44
CA LEU A 90 -24.18 4.43 4.02
C LEU A 90 -24.05 4.32 5.55
N GLY A 91 -25.08 3.81 6.22
CA GLY A 91 -25.05 3.56 7.67
C GLY A 91 -23.95 2.57 8.07
N ASN A 92 -23.81 1.46 7.33
CA ASN A 92 -22.73 0.50 7.54
C ASN A 92 -21.34 1.13 7.30
N ALA A 93 -21.21 1.94 6.25
CA ALA A 93 -19.96 2.64 5.93
C ALA A 93 -19.58 3.64 7.03
N LEU A 94 -20.55 4.35 7.60
CA LEU A 94 -20.34 5.28 8.72
C LEU A 94 -19.89 4.53 9.98
N VAL A 95 -20.50 3.39 10.32
CA VAL A 95 -20.07 2.57 11.47
C VAL A 95 -18.63 2.06 11.26
N MET A 96 -18.31 1.56 10.07
CA MET A 96 -16.94 1.15 9.72
C MET A 96 -15.95 2.32 9.84
N LEU A 97 -16.33 3.51 9.35
CA LEU A 97 -15.50 4.71 9.47
C LEU A 97 -15.27 5.07 10.95
N CYS A 98 -16.30 5.05 11.79
CA CYS A 98 -16.16 5.29 13.23
C CYS A 98 -15.15 4.32 13.88
N VAL A 99 -15.18 3.04 13.51
CA VAL A 99 -14.21 2.05 14.02
C VAL A 99 -12.78 2.39 13.57
N VAL A 100 -12.59 2.74 12.30
CA VAL A 100 -11.26 3.16 11.79
C VAL A 100 -10.75 4.36 12.56
N ILE A 101 -11.58 5.40 12.75
CA ILE A 101 -11.23 6.61 13.50
C ILE A 101 -10.82 6.26 14.94
N ILE A 102 -11.63 5.46 15.64
CA ILE A 102 -11.35 5.04 17.02
C ILE A 102 -10.00 4.29 17.09
N MET A 103 -9.75 3.36 16.16
CA MET A 103 -8.49 2.62 16.11
C MET A 103 -7.29 3.53 15.82
N THR A 104 -7.43 4.51 14.92
CA THR A 104 -6.40 5.51 14.64
C THR A 104 -6.07 6.35 15.89
N VAL A 105 -7.09 6.81 16.63
CA VAL A 105 -6.91 7.57 17.86
C VAL A 105 -6.26 6.72 18.97
N ILE A 106 -6.64 5.44 19.11
CA ILE A 106 -6.01 4.51 20.06
C ILE A 106 -4.53 4.33 19.76
N LEU A 107 -4.15 4.18 18.48
CA LEU A 107 -2.74 4.08 18.07
C LEU A 107 -1.96 5.34 18.44
N ILE A 108 -2.51 6.52 18.13
CA ILE A 108 -1.90 7.82 18.48
C ILE A 108 -1.78 8.00 19.99
N PHE A 109 -2.80 7.57 20.74
CA PHE A 109 -2.78 7.57 22.18
C PHE A 109 -1.61 6.71 22.68
N PHE A 110 -1.50 5.43 22.30
CA PHE A 110 -0.38 4.57 22.70
C PHE A 110 0.99 5.14 22.30
N TYR A 111 1.07 5.82 21.15
CA TYR A 111 2.27 6.50 20.70
C TYR A 111 2.65 7.64 21.65
N LYS A 112 1.69 8.47 22.07
CA LYS A 112 1.91 9.54 23.05
C LYS A 112 2.34 9.03 24.44
N TYR A 113 1.85 7.87 24.87
CA TYR A 113 2.24 7.25 26.16
C TYR A 113 3.59 6.52 26.10
N ARG A 114 4.33 6.59 24.98
CA ARG A 114 5.63 5.92 24.78
C ARG A 114 5.57 4.40 24.99
N CYS A 115 4.41 3.77 24.75
CA CYS A 115 4.24 2.33 24.87
C CYS A 115 4.72 1.59 23.60
N TYR A 116 5.95 1.83 23.15
CA TYR A 116 6.48 1.30 21.89
C TYR A 116 6.40 -0.23 21.79
N LYS A 117 6.64 -0.94 22.91
CA LYS A 117 6.53 -2.41 22.94
C LYS A 117 5.12 -2.90 22.62
N VAL A 118 4.09 -2.19 23.10
CA VAL A 118 2.68 -2.53 22.84
C VAL A 118 2.34 -2.28 21.38
N ILE A 119 2.78 -1.14 20.83
CA ILE A 119 2.53 -0.82 19.42
C ILE A 119 3.20 -1.83 18.50
N THR A 120 4.49 -2.14 18.74
CA THR A 120 5.22 -3.13 17.94
C THR A 120 4.61 -4.52 18.07
N ALA A 121 4.23 -4.96 19.28
CA ALA A 121 3.57 -6.25 19.46
C ALA A 121 2.21 -6.32 18.76
N TRP A 122 1.43 -5.24 18.84
CA TRP A 122 0.13 -5.13 18.16
C TRP A 122 0.29 -5.17 16.64
N LEU A 123 1.19 -4.36 16.08
CA LEU A 123 1.44 -4.31 14.64
C LEU A 123 2.01 -5.65 14.12
N MET A 124 2.86 -6.30 14.90
CA MET A 124 3.39 -7.63 14.60
C MET A 124 2.30 -8.68 14.63
N ALA A 125 1.40 -8.66 15.61
CA ALA A 125 0.26 -9.56 15.69
C ALA A 125 -0.72 -9.36 14.51
N SER A 126 -1.05 -8.11 14.20
CA SER A 126 -1.91 -7.75 13.05
C SER A 126 -1.31 -8.24 11.72
N SER A 127 -0.01 -7.97 11.52
CA SER A 127 0.71 -8.41 10.33
C SER A 127 0.84 -9.94 10.25
N CYS A 128 1.03 -10.61 11.39
CA CYS A 128 1.09 -12.07 11.48
C CYS A 128 -0.24 -12.72 11.08
N LEU A 129 -1.35 -12.18 11.59
CA LEU A 129 -2.68 -12.65 11.23
C LEU A 129 -2.93 -12.49 9.73
N LEU A 130 -2.62 -11.33 9.15
CA LEU A 130 -2.78 -11.09 7.72
C LEU A 130 -1.87 -11.97 6.86
N LEU A 131 -0.60 -12.15 7.22
CA LEU A 131 0.31 -13.07 6.52
C LEU A 131 -0.14 -14.53 6.64
N PHE A 132 -0.72 -14.92 7.77
CA PHE A 132 -1.32 -16.23 7.92
C PHE A 132 -2.52 -16.40 6.98
N LEU A 133 -3.38 -15.38 6.83
CA LEU A 133 -4.45 -15.37 5.83
C LEU A 133 -3.89 -15.46 4.40
N PHE A 134 -2.80 -14.76 4.07
CA PHE A 134 -2.12 -14.92 2.79
C PHE A 134 -1.72 -16.35 2.52
N SER A 135 -1.14 -16.98 3.53
CA SER A 135 -0.68 -18.35 3.49
C SER A 135 -1.85 -19.31 3.20
N THR A 136 -3.02 -19.12 3.81
CA THR A 136 -4.19 -19.96 3.50
C THR A 136 -4.75 -19.74 2.09
N ILE A 137 -4.70 -18.51 1.58
CA ILE A 137 -5.07 -18.20 0.18
C ILE A 137 -4.09 -18.84 -0.78
N TYR A 138 -2.79 -18.68 -0.54
CA TYR A 138 -1.74 -19.25 -1.36
C TYR A 138 -1.78 -20.78 -1.33
N PHE A 139 -2.15 -21.39 -0.20
CA PHE A 139 -2.43 -22.83 -0.14
C PHE A 139 -3.59 -23.22 -1.06
N THR A 140 -4.67 -22.43 -1.09
CA THR A 140 -5.80 -22.67 -1.99
C THR A 140 -5.41 -22.50 -3.47
N VAL A 141 -4.65 -21.44 -3.79
CA VAL A 141 -4.11 -21.19 -5.14
C VAL A 141 -3.18 -22.31 -5.57
N LEU A 142 -2.21 -22.67 -4.74
CA LEU A 142 -1.25 -23.74 -4.99
C LEU A 142 -1.95 -25.09 -5.11
N LYS A 143 -3.00 -25.35 -4.31
CA LYS A 143 -3.83 -26.56 -4.43
C LYS A 143 -4.62 -26.58 -5.74
N SER A 144 -5.16 -25.44 -6.17
CA SER A 144 -5.81 -25.28 -7.48
C SER A 144 -4.82 -25.53 -8.62
N PHE A 145 -3.63 -24.92 -8.56
CA PHE A 145 -2.55 -25.15 -9.52
C PHE A 145 -2.03 -26.59 -9.47
N THR A 146 -1.93 -27.21 -8.29
CA THR A 146 -1.53 -28.62 -8.14
C THR A 146 -2.57 -29.55 -8.75
N ARG A 147 -3.87 -29.20 -8.69
CA ARG A 147 -4.92 -29.95 -9.40
C ARG A 147 -4.72 -29.88 -10.92
N LEU A 148 -4.28 -28.74 -11.44
CA LEU A 148 -3.89 -28.60 -12.85
C LEU A 148 -2.59 -29.39 -13.15
N MET A 149 -1.58 -29.31 -12.29
CA MET A 149 -0.28 -30.01 -12.42
C MET A 149 -0.38 -31.53 -12.24
N LYS A 150 -1.42 -32.04 -11.57
CA LYS A 150 -1.73 -33.48 -11.57
C LYS A 150 -2.03 -33.99 -12.97
N SER A 151 -2.53 -33.16 -13.88
CA SER A 151 -2.63 -33.49 -15.31
C SER A 151 -1.26 -33.69 -15.97
N PHE A 152 -0.18 -33.22 -15.34
CA PHE A 152 1.22 -33.33 -15.77
C PHE A 152 2.04 -34.32 -14.92
N ASN A 153 1.40 -35.23 -14.14
CA ASN A 153 2.04 -36.28 -13.30
C ASN A 153 2.95 -35.81 -12.15
N LEU A 154 2.93 -34.53 -11.76
CA LEU A 154 3.70 -34.03 -10.61
C LEU A 154 2.86 -34.07 -9.32
N SER A 155 3.24 -34.96 -8.39
CA SER A 155 2.59 -35.08 -7.07
C SER A 155 3.37 -34.28 -6.02
N LEU A 156 2.93 -33.06 -5.70
CA LEU A 156 3.47 -32.30 -4.57
C LEU A 156 2.94 -32.88 -3.25
N SER A 157 3.86 -33.29 -2.37
CA SER A 157 3.54 -33.77 -1.02
C SER A 157 3.02 -32.64 -0.13
N VAL A 158 2.01 -32.93 0.70
CA VAL A 158 1.44 -31.98 1.68
C VAL A 158 2.51 -31.40 2.60
N PHE A 159 3.51 -32.21 2.95
CA PHE A 159 4.64 -31.79 3.77
C PHE A 159 5.46 -30.66 3.13
N THR A 160 5.77 -30.77 1.84
CA THR A 160 6.50 -29.74 1.09
C THR A 160 5.72 -28.43 1.11
N VAL A 161 4.41 -28.50 0.87
CA VAL A 161 3.54 -27.31 0.87
C VAL A 161 3.53 -26.63 2.25
N PHE A 162 3.35 -27.39 3.33
CA PHE A 162 3.35 -26.84 4.69
C PHE A 162 4.70 -26.22 5.06
N PHE A 163 5.81 -26.85 4.67
CA PHE A 163 7.16 -26.33 4.89
C PHE A 163 7.38 -24.99 4.17
N PHE A 164 7.06 -24.89 2.87
CA PHE A 164 7.16 -23.63 2.13
C PHE A 164 6.29 -22.53 2.76
N LEU A 165 5.11 -22.91 3.24
CA LEU A 165 4.15 -21.99 3.82
C LEU A 165 4.60 -21.41 5.17
N GLY A 166 5.12 -22.27 6.06
CA GLY A 166 5.69 -21.85 7.34
C GLY A 166 6.89 -20.92 7.14
N ASN A 167 7.79 -21.27 6.22
CA ASN A 167 8.93 -20.41 5.87
C ASN A 167 8.45 -19.06 5.33
N PHE A 168 7.44 -19.03 4.46
CA PHE A 168 6.89 -17.79 3.92
C PHE A 168 6.32 -16.86 5.01
N GLY A 169 5.58 -17.41 5.98
CA GLY A 169 4.99 -16.62 7.08
C GLY A 169 6.05 -16.05 8.03
N VAL A 170 7.03 -16.87 8.43
CA VAL A 170 8.13 -16.43 9.31
C VAL A 170 9.00 -15.41 8.60
N LEU A 171 9.36 -15.64 7.33
CA LEU A 171 10.13 -14.69 6.53
C LEU A 171 9.39 -13.37 6.36
N GLY A 172 8.07 -13.38 6.17
CA GLY A 172 7.27 -12.15 6.08
C GLY A 172 7.35 -11.31 7.35
N ILE A 173 7.21 -11.94 8.53
CA ILE A 173 7.32 -11.23 9.80
C ILE A 173 8.74 -10.71 10.05
N MET A 174 9.76 -11.51 9.74
CA MET A 174 11.16 -11.08 9.82
C MET A 174 11.46 -9.92 8.87
N CYS A 175 10.97 -9.94 7.63
CA CYS A 175 11.25 -8.88 6.66
C CYS A 175 10.52 -7.57 6.97
N ILE A 176 9.34 -7.62 7.60
CA ILE A 176 8.55 -6.42 7.92
C ILE A 176 9.02 -5.76 9.22
N HIS A 177 9.31 -6.55 10.26
CA HIS A 177 9.62 -6.03 11.60
C HIS A 177 11.11 -6.08 11.95
N TRP A 178 11.90 -6.86 11.22
CA TRP A 178 13.34 -6.97 11.39
C TRP A 178 14.08 -6.41 10.17
N LYS A 179 15.41 -6.32 10.26
CA LYS A 179 16.27 -5.82 9.18
C LYS A 179 16.34 -6.86 8.05
N GLY A 180 15.52 -6.67 7.00
CA GLY A 180 15.46 -7.52 5.82
C GLY A 180 15.97 -6.86 4.53
N PRO A 181 16.19 -7.62 3.45
CA PRO A 181 16.55 -7.05 2.15
C PRO A 181 15.38 -6.26 1.57
N LEU A 182 15.67 -5.04 1.08
CA LEU A 182 14.67 -4.06 0.64
C LEU A 182 13.65 -4.61 -0.36
N ARG A 183 14.11 -5.37 -1.35
CA ARG A 183 13.24 -5.95 -2.39
C ARG A 183 12.22 -6.93 -1.81
N LEU A 184 12.64 -7.73 -0.83
CA LEU A 184 11.77 -8.72 -0.20
C LEU A 184 10.75 -8.04 0.71
N GLN A 185 11.19 -7.03 1.48
CA GLN A 185 10.29 -6.20 2.28
C GLN A 185 9.22 -5.51 1.41
N GLN A 186 9.60 -4.93 0.26
CA GLN A 186 8.67 -4.33 -0.69
C GLN A 186 7.64 -5.34 -1.23
N PHE A 187 8.08 -6.54 -1.59
CA PHE A 187 7.18 -7.61 -2.02
C PHE A 187 6.15 -7.96 -0.94
N TYR A 188 6.57 -8.12 0.32
CA TYR A 188 5.67 -8.42 1.44
C TYR A 188 4.72 -7.25 1.74
N LEU A 189 5.15 -5.99 1.65
CA LEU A 189 4.28 -4.82 1.81
C LEU A 189 3.21 -4.75 0.72
N ILE A 190 3.58 -5.04 -0.55
CA ILE A 190 2.63 -5.11 -1.66
C ILE A 190 1.61 -6.24 -1.42
N ALA A 191 2.07 -7.44 -1.04
CA ALA A 191 1.19 -8.56 -0.72
C ALA A 191 0.23 -8.24 0.44
N MET A 192 0.70 -7.55 1.47
CA MET A 192 -0.11 -7.09 2.61
C MET A 192 -1.18 -6.09 2.21
N SER A 193 -0.84 -5.15 1.31
CA SER A 193 -1.83 -4.21 0.76
C SER A 193 -2.91 -4.92 -0.08
N ALA A 194 -2.50 -5.88 -0.92
CA ALA A 194 -3.42 -6.69 -1.72
C ALA A 194 -4.37 -7.52 -0.84
N LEU A 195 -3.86 -8.05 0.27
CA LEU A 195 -4.66 -8.80 1.25
C LEU A 195 -5.72 -7.94 1.92
N MET A 196 -5.35 -6.75 2.39
CA MET A 196 -6.32 -5.83 2.99
C MET A 196 -7.43 -5.48 2.00
N ALA A 197 -7.10 -5.29 0.72
CA ALA A 197 -8.10 -5.10 -0.33
C ALA A 197 -8.99 -6.35 -0.53
N LEU A 198 -8.40 -7.55 -0.60
CA LEU A 198 -9.15 -8.80 -0.74
C LEU A 198 -10.07 -9.08 0.47
N VAL A 199 -9.66 -8.69 1.68
CA VAL A 199 -10.50 -8.73 2.89
C VAL A 199 -11.70 -7.81 2.72
N PHE A 200 -11.52 -6.56 2.27
CA PHE A 200 -12.65 -5.67 2.02
C PHE A 200 -13.61 -6.21 0.96
N ILE A 201 -13.09 -6.72 -0.15
CA ILE A 201 -13.91 -7.29 -1.23
C ILE A 201 -14.67 -8.53 -0.74
N LYS A 202 -14.07 -9.37 0.11
CA LYS A 202 -14.69 -10.61 0.58
C LYS A 202 -15.83 -10.38 1.56
N TYR A 203 -15.67 -9.40 2.44
CA TYR A 203 -16.55 -9.27 3.61
C TYR A 203 -17.58 -8.14 3.51
N LEU A 204 -17.47 -7.25 2.52
CA LEU A 204 -18.39 -6.15 2.31
C LEU A 204 -19.29 -6.40 1.08
N PRO A 205 -20.61 -6.11 1.16
CA PRO A 205 -21.47 -6.11 0.00
C PRO A 205 -21.14 -4.92 -0.92
N GLU A 206 -21.46 -5.04 -2.21
CA GLU A 206 -21.04 -4.10 -3.26
C GLU A 206 -21.37 -2.63 -2.94
N TRP A 207 -22.61 -2.31 -2.58
CA TRP A 207 -23.02 -0.93 -2.24
C TRP A 207 -22.28 -0.35 -1.04
N THR A 208 -21.96 -1.19 -0.05
CA THR A 208 -21.19 -0.77 1.13
C THR A 208 -19.73 -0.52 0.77
N VAL A 209 -19.13 -1.28 -0.16
CA VAL A 209 -17.76 -1.02 -0.63
C VAL A 209 -17.65 0.37 -1.24
N TRP A 210 -18.55 0.73 -2.16
CA TRP A 210 -18.58 2.07 -2.77
C TRP A 210 -18.78 3.17 -1.73
N SER A 211 -19.70 2.94 -0.77
CA SER A 211 -19.98 3.88 0.31
C SER A 211 -18.78 4.08 1.25
N VAL A 212 -18.07 3.00 1.60
CA VAL A 212 -16.86 3.02 2.44
C VAL A 212 -15.72 3.74 1.74
N LEU A 213 -15.49 3.49 0.44
CA LEU A 213 -14.47 4.17 -0.35
C LEU A 213 -14.70 5.69 -0.38
N ALA A 214 -15.95 6.13 -0.57
CA ALA A 214 -16.31 7.53 -0.54
C ALA A 214 -16.15 8.15 0.86
N MET A 215 -16.52 7.45 1.92
CA MET A 215 -16.40 7.94 3.29
C MET A 215 -14.94 8.05 3.75
N ILE A 216 -14.11 7.05 3.43
CA ILE A 216 -12.68 7.06 3.78
C ILE A 216 -11.95 8.17 3.04
N SER A 217 -12.26 8.43 1.76
CA SER A 217 -11.62 9.52 1.01
C SER A 217 -11.94 10.90 1.59
N VAL A 218 -13.18 11.14 2.00
CA VAL A 218 -13.57 12.38 2.70
C VAL A 218 -12.86 12.50 4.05
N TRP A 219 -12.79 11.40 4.82
CA TRP A 219 -12.10 11.40 6.11
C TRP A 219 -10.59 11.66 5.98
N ASP A 220 -9.91 11.04 5.02
CA ASP A 220 -8.48 11.24 4.77
C ASP A 220 -8.18 12.72 4.48
N LEU A 221 -9.00 13.37 3.65
CA LEU A 221 -8.89 14.80 3.37
C LEU A 221 -9.04 15.66 4.65
N ILE A 222 -10.03 15.36 5.50
CA ILE A 222 -10.27 16.08 6.76
C ILE A 222 -9.09 15.85 7.73
N ALA A 223 -8.62 14.62 7.85
CA ALA A 223 -7.58 14.24 8.79
C ALA A 223 -6.20 14.80 8.42
N VAL A 224 -5.96 15.12 7.14
CA VAL A 224 -4.74 15.78 6.65
C VAL A 224 -4.84 17.31 6.73
N LEU A 225 -5.96 17.90 6.29
CA LEU A 225 -6.10 19.37 6.22
C LEU A 225 -6.40 20.03 7.57
N ALA A 226 -6.99 19.31 8.53
CA ALA A 226 -7.30 19.88 9.83
C ALA A 226 -6.01 20.24 10.61
N PRO A 227 -5.92 21.43 11.25
CA PRO A 227 -4.73 21.85 11.99
C PRO A 227 -4.40 20.94 13.19
N ASN A 228 -5.38 20.21 13.71
CA ASN A 228 -5.21 19.19 14.76
C ASN A 228 -5.52 17.78 14.24
N GLY A 229 -5.25 17.54 12.96
CA GLY A 229 -5.49 16.25 12.31
C GLY A 229 -4.68 15.13 12.97
N PRO A 230 -5.27 13.95 13.21
CA PRO A 230 -4.60 12.82 13.85
C PRO A 230 -3.34 12.37 13.07
N LEU A 231 -3.41 12.41 11.74
CA LEU A 231 -2.29 12.09 10.86
C LEU A 231 -1.18 13.13 10.92
N ARG A 232 -1.54 14.42 10.94
CA ARG A 232 -0.58 15.53 11.03
C ARG A 232 0.20 15.50 12.34
N ILE A 233 -0.48 15.28 13.47
CA ILE A 233 0.14 15.18 14.79
C ILE A 233 1.15 14.02 14.83
N LEU A 234 0.82 12.87 14.22
CA LEU A 234 1.70 11.71 14.18
C LEU A 234 2.95 11.97 13.33
N VAL A 235 2.81 12.64 12.19
CA VAL A 235 3.93 13.02 11.31
C VAL A 235 4.83 14.04 12.00
N GLU A 236 4.26 15.12 12.56
CA GLU A 236 5.01 16.17 13.25
C GLU A 236 5.78 15.60 14.47
N THR A 237 5.13 14.74 15.26
CA THR A 237 5.79 14.11 16.43
C THR A 237 6.91 13.14 16.02
N ALA A 238 6.75 12.40 14.91
CA ALA A 238 7.79 11.53 14.40
C ALA A 238 9.00 12.32 13.86
N GLN A 239 8.75 13.43 13.17
CA GLN A 239 9.78 14.34 12.67
C GLN A 239 10.53 15.05 13.80
N GLU A 240 9.84 15.49 14.86
CA GLU A 240 10.46 16.11 16.04
C GLU A 240 11.40 15.15 16.81
N ARG A 241 11.13 13.84 16.75
CA ARG A 241 11.84 12.84 17.56
C ARG A 241 12.91 12.06 16.80
N ASN A 242 13.06 12.26 15.49
CA ASN A 242 13.98 11.49 14.63
C ASN A 242 13.81 9.95 14.80
N GLU A 243 12.60 9.50 15.09
CA GLU A 243 12.30 8.07 15.22
C GLU A 243 11.86 7.51 13.86
N PRO A 244 12.37 6.34 13.42
CA PRO A 244 11.93 5.74 12.18
C PRO A 244 10.43 5.43 12.27
N ILE A 245 9.66 5.96 11.31
CA ILE A 245 8.22 5.73 11.23
C ILE A 245 7.98 4.22 11.03
N PHE A 246 6.91 3.69 11.65
CA PHE A 246 6.64 2.25 11.73
C PHE A 246 6.84 1.54 10.37
N PRO A 247 7.81 0.61 10.26
CA PRO A 247 8.24 0.03 8.97
C PRO A 247 7.18 -0.83 8.29
N ALA A 248 6.16 -1.27 9.04
CA ALA A 248 5.01 -2.02 8.52
C ALA A 248 3.91 -1.12 7.90
N LEU A 249 3.91 0.18 8.22
CA LEU A 249 2.83 1.11 7.86
C LEU A 249 3.17 1.95 6.62
N ILE A 250 4.47 2.19 6.35
CA ILE A 250 4.93 3.03 5.23
C ILE A 250 5.68 2.20 4.20
N TYR A 251 5.36 2.44 2.93
CA TYR A 251 6.13 1.92 1.81
C TYR A 251 7.35 2.81 1.53
N SER A 252 8.55 2.33 1.86
CA SER A 252 9.80 3.02 1.51
C SER A 252 10.14 2.80 0.04
N CYS A 253 10.01 3.86 -0.76
CA CYS A 253 10.43 3.86 -2.16
C CYS A 253 11.96 3.89 -2.28
N TRP A 254 12.46 3.31 -3.38
CA TRP A 254 13.89 3.16 -3.71
C TRP A 254 14.74 4.43 -3.46
N PHE A 255 14.18 5.62 -3.68
CA PHE A 255 14.87 6.90 -3.53
C PHE A 255 15.23 7.30 -2.09
N VAL A 256 14.46 6.87 -1.07
CA VAL A 256 14.78 7.24 0.33
C VAL A 256 16.07 6.54 0.79
N CYS A 257 16.38 5.37 0.24
CA CYS A 257 17.60 4.63 0.60
C CYS A 257 18.85 5.16 -0.10
N LEU A 258 18.72 5.68 -1.33
CA LEU A 258 19.85 6.21 -2.12
C LEU A 258 20.29 7.62 -1.68
N LEU A 259 19.42 8.35 -0.96
CA LEU A 259 19.76 9.62 -0.31
C LEU A 259 20.34 9.43 1.12
N CYS A 260 20.30 8.22 1.66
CA CYS A 260 20.73 7.89 3.02
C CYS A 260 22.03 7.06 3.05
N GLU A 261 22.75 7.03 1.93
CA GLU A 261 24.08 6.41 1.76
C GLU A 261 25.08 7.44 1.25
#